data_AF-A0A968WHS0-F1
#
_entry.id   AF-A0A968WHS0-F1
#
_cell.length_a   1.000
_cell.length_b   1.000
_cell.length_c   1.000
_cell.angle_alpha   90.00
_cell.angle_beta   90.00
_cell.angle_gamma   90.00
#
_symmetry.space_group_name_H-M   'P 1'
#
loop_
_entity.id
_entity.type
_entity.pdbx_description
1 polymer ?
#
loop_
_entity_poly.entity_id
_entity_poly.type
_entity_poly.pdbx_seq_one_letter_code
_entity_poly.pdbx_strand_id
1 'polypeptide(L)'
;MQEMGMSHSVLYRRVNAITGKGITDFIRFVRLNKAMDMLKEGKKSVADVSTSTGFSSAKYFSTCFKAEFGVRPTDVTNGMSRRAG
;
A
#
# COMPACT_ATOMS: atom_id res chain seq x y z
N MET A 1 -15.97 25.87 -1.46
CA MET A 1 -16.15 24.96 -2.62
C MET A 1 -14.84 24.95 -3.39
N GLN A 2 -14.24 23.76 -3.57
CA GLN A 2 -13.15 23.44 -4.51
C GLN A 2 -11.75 24.06 -4.30
N GLU A 3 -10.86 23.40 -3.55
CA GLU A 3 -9.40 23.61 -3.71
C GLU A 3 -8.53 22.34 -3.66
N MET A 4 -9.08 21.12 -3.67
CA MET A 4 -8.28 19.91 -3.40
C MET A 4 -8.45 18.74 -4.37
N GLY A 5 -8.72 18.99 -5.66
CA GLY A 5 -8.96 17.91 -6.64
C GLY A 5 -8.16 17.96 -7.96
N MET A 6 -7.64 19.13 -8.37
CA MET A 6 -7.11 19.29 -9.73
C MET A 6 -5.58 19.26 -9.84
N SER A 7 -4.84 19.72 -8.81
CA SER A 7 -3.39 19.87 -8.90
C SER A 7 -2.62 18.53 -8.88
N HIS A 8 -3.03 17.58 -8.03
CA HIS A 8 -2.40 16.25 -7.99
C HIS A 8 -2.69 15.44 -9.26
N SER A 9 -3.94 15.38 -9.71
CA SER A 9 -4.37 14.56 -10.86
C SER A 9 -3.71 14.98 -12.18
N VAL A 10 -3.51 16.28 -12.40
CA VAL A 10 -2.88 16.80 -13.63
C VAL A 10 -1.36 16.61 -13.59
N LEU A 11 -0.71 16.88 -12.45
CA LEU A 11 0.72 16.64 -12.29
C LEU A 11 1.05 15.14 -12.41
N TYR A 12 0.26 14.27 -11.79
CA TYR A 12 0.41 12.82 -11.92
C TYR A 12 0.25 12.37 -13.38
N ARG A 13 -0.77 12.86 -14.10
CA ARG A 13 -0.95 12.55 -15.53
C ARG A 13 0.24 12.99 -16.38
N ARG A 14 0.87 14.12 -16.07
CA ARG A 14 2.07 14.59 -16.77
C ARG A 14 3.29 13.71 -16.47
N VAL A 15 3.50 13.30 -15.22
CA VAL A 15 4.57 12.35 -14.84
C VAL A 15 4.34 10.97 -15.49
N ASN A 16 3.08 10.52 -15.58
CA ASN A 16 2.70 9.27 -16.21
C ASN A 16 3.02 9.23 -17.71
N ALA A 17 2.75 10.33 -18.42
CA ALA A 17 3.03 10.45 -19.85
C ALA A 17 4.54 10.40 -20.16
N ILE A 18 5.38 10.76 -19.19
CA ILE A 18 6.84 10.80 -19.33
C ILE A 18 7.49 9.48 -18.89
N THR A 19 6.89 8.75 -17.94
CA THR A 19 7.55 7.60 -17.28
C THR A 19 6.89 6.24 -17.55
N GLY A 20 5.67 6.19 -18.09
CA GLY A 20 4.89 4.95 -18.25
C GLY A 20 4.39 4.33 -16.94
N LYS A 21 4.73 4.92 -15.78
CA LYS A 21 4.45 4.43 -14.42
C LYS A 21 3.15 5.01 -13.84
N GLY A 22 2.11 5.11 -14.67
CA GLY A 22 0.91 5.86 -14.35
C GLY A 22 -0.32 5.07 -13.97
N ILE A 23 -1.13 5.64 -13.07
CA ILE A 23 -2.41 5.13 -12.51
C ILE A 23 -2.27 3.81 -11.75
N THR A 24 -1.67 2.78 -12.34
CA THR A 24 -1.43 1.49 -11.68
C THR A 24 -0.56 1.64 -10.44
N ASP A 25 0.45 2.51 -10.50
CA ASP A 25 1.32 2.77 -9.33
C ASP A 25 0.58 3.55 -8.25
N PHE A 26 -0.30 4.49 -8.63
CA PHE A 26 -1.16 5.21 -7.69
C PHE A 26 -2.19 4.28 -7.03
N ILE A 27 -2.84 3.42 -7.81
CA ILE A 27 -3.76 2.39 -7.28
C ILE A 27 -3.00 1.47 -6.32
N ARG A 28 -1.78 1.06 -6.70
CA ARG A 28 -0.93 0.24 -5.83
C ARG A 28 -0.60 0.98 -4.53
N PHE A 29 -0.22 2.25 -4.59
CA PHE A 29 0.04 3.08 -3.41
C PHE A 29 -1.18 3.13 -2.49
N VAL A 30 -2.37 3.41 -3.02
CA VAL A 30 -3.62 3.44 -2.23
C VAL A 30 -3.89 2.07 -1.57
N ARG A 31 -3.73 0.97 -2.31
CA ARG A 31 -3.90 -0.39 -1.78
C ARG A 31 -2.89 -0.71 -0.67
N LEU A 32 -1.63 -0.32 -0.84
CA LEU A 32 -0.56 -0.52 0.13
C LEU A 32 -0.79 0.26 1.42
N ASN A 33 -1.27 1.51 1.33
CA ASN A 33 -1.63 2.29 2.52
C ASN A 33 -2.77 1.61 3.30
N LYS A 34 -3.82 1.14 2.62
CA LYS A 34 -4.88 0.39 3.30
C LYS A 34 -4.37 -0.90 3.94
N ALA A 35 -3.43 -1.59 3.30
CA ALA A 35 -2.80 -2.79 3.85
C ALA A 35 -2.01 -2.49 5.13
N MET A 36 -1.28 -1.36 5.18
CA MET A 36 -0.55 -0.93 6.38
C MET A 36 -1.48 -0.80 7.58
N ASP A 37 -2.64 -0.15 7.42
CA ASP A 37 -3.61 0.00 8.50
C ASP A 37 -4.14 -1.37 8.97
N MET A 38 -4.48 -2.26 8.04
CA MET A 38 -4.96 -3.60 8.37
C MET A 38 -3.91 -4.47 9.07
N LEU A 39 -2.63 -4.34 8.68
CA LEU A 39 -1.53 -5.05 9.33
C LEU A 39 -1.28 -4.52 10.74
N LYS A 40 -1.42 -3.20 10.94
CA LYS A 40 -1.36 -2.57 12.26
C LYS A 40 -2.53 -2.98 13.15
N GLU A 41 -3.69 -3.33 12.61
CA GLU A 41 -4.77 -3.88 13.44
C GLU A 41 -4.46 -5.29 13.98
N GLY A 42 -3.58 -6.05 13.31
CA GLY A 42 -3.15 -7.38 13.76
C GLY A 42 -4.21 -8.48 13.71
N LYS A 43 -5.40 -8.22 13.12
CA LYS A 43 -6.53 -9.15 13.10
C LYS A 43 -6.50 -10.19 11.96
N LYS A 44 -5.66 -9.95 10.94
CA LYS A 44 -5.63 -10.73 9.71
C LYS A 44 -4.21 -11.15 9.38
N SER A 45 -4.05 -12.32 8.76
CA SER A 45 -2.75 -12.75 8.27
C SER A 45 -2.27 -11.87 7.11
N VAL A 46 -0.96 -11.85 6.87
CA VAL A 46 -0.38 -11.13 5.71
C VAL A 46 -1.01 -11.59 4.38
N ALA A 47 -1.35 -12.88 4.27
CA ALA A 47 -2.03 -13.42 3.10
C ALA A 47 -3.45 -12.87 2.94
N ASP A 48 -4.22 -12.81 4.03
CA ASP A 48 -5.59 -12.26 4.00
C ASP A 48 -5.60 -10.77 3.70
N VAL A 49 -4.63 -10.01 4.23
CA VAL A 49 -4.49 -8.58 3.93
C VAL A 49 -4.15 -8.36 2.46
N SER A 50 -3.23 -9.16 1.89
CA SER A 50 -2.90 -9.11 0.46
C SER A 50 -4.15 -9.31 -0.40
N THR A 51 -4.93 -10.35 -0.12
CA THR A 51 -6.17 -10.64 -0.86
C THR A 51 -7.21 -9.53 -0.66
N SER A 52 -7.41 -9.08 0.58
CA SER A 52 -8.39 -8.03 0.92
C SER A 52 -8.09 -6.68 0.26
N THR A 53 -6.82 -6.41 -0.06
CA THR A 53 -6.38 -5.15 -0.69
C THR A 53 -6.20 -5.29 -2.21
N GLY A 54 -6.59 -6.43 -2.79
CA GLY A 54 -6.67 -6.63 -4.24
C GLY A 54 -5.32 -6.94 -4.91
N PHE A 55 -4.37 -7.52 -4.19
CA PHE A 55 -3.14 -8.06 -4.78
C PHE A 55 -3.36 -9.49 -5.28
N SER A 56 -2.80 -9.80 -6.46
CA SER A 56 -2.90 -11.12 -7.09
C SER A 56 -2.13 -12.22 -6.36
N SER A 57 -1.14 -11.86 -5.54
CA SER A 57 -0.42 -12.81 -4.70
C SER A 57 0.23 -12.14 -3.49
N ALA A 58 0.34 -12.89 -2.39
CA ALA A 58 1.03 -12.43 -1.18
C ALA A 58 2.53 -12.15 -1.41
N LYS A 59 3.16 -12.87 -2.34
CA LYS A 59 4.57 -12.65 -2.73
C LYS A 59 4.74 -11.29 -3.41
N TYR A 60 3.92 -11.00 -4.42
CA TYR A 60 3.97 -9.70 -5.10
C TYR A 60 3.63 -8.55 -4.16
N PHE A 61 2.58 -8.72 -3.34
CA PHE A 61 2.24 -7.80 -2.27
C PHE A 61 3.44 -7.48 -1.37
N SER A 62 4.13 -8.50 -0.86
CA SER A 62 5.27 -8.32 0.05
C SER A 62 6.42 -7.57 -0.60
N THR A 63 6.71 -7.83 -1.88
CA THR A 63 7.72 -7.09 -2.65
C THR A 63 7.34 -5.62 -2.77
N CYS A 64 6.10 -5.32 -3.18
CA CYS A 64 5.64 -3.94 -3.33
C CYS A 64 5.56 -3.21 -1.99
N PHE A 65 5.10 -3.86 -0.94
CA PHE A 65 5.00 -3.30 0.40
C PHE A 65 6.39 -2.93 0.96
N LYS A 66 7.36 -3.83 0.81
CA LYS A 66 8.75 -3.55 1.22
C LYS A 66 9.37 -2.43 0.38
N ALA A 67 9.10 -2.40 -0.92
CA ALA A 67 9.61 -1.33 -1.79
C ALA A 67 9.05 0.05 -1.41
N GLU A 68 7.79 0.12 -0.99
CA GLU A 68 7.12 1.38 -0.62
C GLU A 68 7.47 1.84 0.80
N PHE A 69 7.48 0.94 1.78
CA PHE A 69 7.60 1.29 3.21
C PHE A 69 8.94 0.90 3.86
N GLY A 70 9.83 0.21 3.13
CA GLY A 70 11.12 -0.23 3.65
C GLY A 70 11.08 -1.41 4.64
N VAL A 71 9.90 -1.83 5.10
CA VAL A 71 9.69 -2.92 6.08
C VAL A 71 8.88 -4.06 5.49
N ARG A 72 9.01 -5.28 6.03
CA ARG A 72 8.17 -6.40 5.56
C ARG A 72 6.79 -6.33 6.21
N PRO A 73 5.72 -6.79 5.52
CA PRO A 73 4.39 -6.88 6.11
C PRO A 73 4.36 -7.64 7.44
N THR A 74 5.14 -8.72 7.55
CA THR A 74 5.27 -9.54 8.76
C THR A 74 5.84 -8.76 9.95
N ASP A 75 6.74 -7.81 9.70
CA ASP A 75 7.38 -7.02 10.76
C ASP A 75 6.36 -6.06 11.38
N VAL A 76 5.41 -5.56 10.57
CA VAL A 76 4.31 -4.69 11.03
C VAL A 76 3.34 -5.48 11.92
N THR A 77 2.93 -6.68 11.50
CA THR A 77 2.03 -7.53 12.29
C THR A 77 2.69 -8.02 13.58
N ASN A 78 3.97 -8.42 13.52
CA ASN A 78 4.72 -8.93 14.67
C ASN A 78 5.11 -7.82 15.66
N GLY A 79 5.21 -6.57 15.21
CA GLY A 79 5.54 -5.42 16.05
C GLY A 79 4.51 -5.13 17.16
N MET A 80 3.25 -5.56 17.00
CA MET A 80 2.22 -5.42 18.03
C MET A 80 2.15 -6.60 19.01
N SER A 81 2.55 -7.81 18.62
CA SER A 81 2.57 -8.97 19.52
C SER A 81 3.55 -8.79 20.70
N ARG A 82 4.49 -7.83 20.60
CA ARG A 82 5.47 -7.51 21.66
C ARG A 82 5.05 -6.40 22.63
N ARG A 83 3.86 -5.80 22.50
CA ARG A 83 3.37 -4.71 23.39
C ARG A 83 2.24 -5.12 24.34
N ALA A 84 1.85 -6.39 24.36
CA ALA A 84 0.85 -6.94 25.29
C ALA A 84 1.49 -7.87 26.33
N GLY A 85 2.62 -7.44 26.89
CA GLY A 85 3.31 -8.08 28.01
C GLY A 85 3.67 -7.05 29.07
#